data_AF-A0A6M4G1V4-F1
#
_entry.id   AF-A0A6M4G1V4-F1
#
_cell.length_a   1.000
_cell.length_b   1.000
_cell.length_c   1.000
_cell.angle_alpha   90.00
_cell.angle_beta   90.00
_cell.angle_gamma   90.00
#
_symmetry.space_group_name_H-M   'P 1'
#
loop_
_entity.id
_entity.type
_entity.pdbx_description
1 polymer ?
#
loop_
_entity_poly.entity_id
_entity_poly.type
_entity_poly.pdbx_seq_one_letter_code
_entity_poly.pdbx_strand_id
1 'polypeptide(L)'
;MKIEYNFQDKNGNSIEIDKSTELGSSSIEFNDKNSSLTVGKNCNISSSRFALGTKSTLKIGDRCNFGGTIIVGAYSSVTIGNDLSVTKNMFIRAVEATTVVIGNDCLIATDVVLRTTDGHPIYDRKTRERLNKSKDINIGDHVWLADQSTILKGVTIGKASVIGIKSLVTKDIPNNCVAVGIPARVVRKEIVWEHGPGHFSEEFY
;
A
#
# COMPACT_ATOMS: atom_id res chain seq x y z
N MET A 1 -5.37 -3.74 -23.57
CA MET A 1 -4.16 -3.08 -24.12
C MET A 1 -2.98 -3.96 -23.76
N LYS A 2 -2.09 -4.31 -24.71
CA LYS A 2 -0.87 -5.07 -24.39
C LYS A 2 0.04 -4.11 -23.63
N ILE A 3 0.52 -4.47 -22.44
CA ILE A 3 1.36 -3.57 -21.64
C ILE A 3 2.73 -3.47 -22.33
N GLU A 4 3.12 -2.26 -22.72
CA GLU A 4 4.44 -1.99 -23.26
C GLU A 4 5.41 -1.73 -22.10
N TYR A 5 6.53 -2.46 -22.09
CA TYR A 5 7.62 -2.22 -21.17
C TYR A 5 8.34 -0.94 -21.60
N ASN A 6 8.43 0.04 -20.70
CA ASN A 6 9.10 1.33 -20.94
C ASN A 6 8.39 2.19 -22.00
N PHE A 7 7.50 3.06 -21.53
CA PHE A 7 6.60 3.87 -22.35
C PHE A 7 6.57 5.31 -21.84
N GLN A 8 6.45 6.27 -22.76
CA GLN A 8 6.10 7.64 -22.43
C GLN A 8 5.12 8.19 -23.47
N ASP A 9 4.03 8.83 -23.03
CA ASP A 9 3.06 9.45 -23.91
C ASP A 9 3.26 10.97 -24.08
N LYS A 10 2.50 11.56 -25.01
CA LYS A 10 2.47 13.01 -25.25
C LYS A 10 1.95 13.84 -24.07
N ASN A 11 1.27 13.21 -23.11
CA ASN A 11 0.75 13.85 -21.90
C ASN A 11 1.76 13.80 -20.75
N GLY A 12 2.98 13.31 -20.99
CA GLY A 12 4.02 13.19 -19.98
C GLY A 12 3.81 12.03 -19.02
N ASN A 13 2.88 11.12 -19.31
CA ASN A 13 2.75 9.89 -18.53
C ASN A 13 3.85 8.92 -18.89
N SER A 14 4.38 8.19 -17.91
CA SER A 14 5.44 7.22 -18.13
C SER A 14 5.22 5.90 -17.41
N ILE A 15 5.67 4.82 -18.03
CA ILE A 15 5.78 3.50 -17.43
C ILE A 15 7.24 3.09 -17.57
N GLU A 16 7.88 2.68 -16.49
CA GLU A 16 9.20 2.06 -16.49
C GLU A 16 9.10 0.73 -15.74
N ILE A 17 9.37 -0.38 -16.43
CA ILE A 17 9.25 -1.72 -15.87
C ILE A 17 10.49 -2.49 -16.24
N ASP A 18 11.19 -3.03 -15.24
CA ASP A 18 12.34 -3.87 -15.48
C ASP A 18 11.94 -5.12 -16.29
N LYS A 19 12.83 -5.54 -17.19
CA LYS A 19 12.58 -6.66 -18.12
C LYS A 19 12.42 -8.00 -17.41
N SER A 20 12.93 -8.15 -16.19
CA SER A 20 12.77 -9.38 -15.42
C SER A 20 11.45 -9.47 -14.65
N THR A 21 10.62 -8.42 -14.71
CA THR A 21 9.31 -8.40 -14.07
C THR A 21 8.23 -8.93 -14.99
N GLU A 22 7.37 -9.79 -14.44
CA GLU A 22 6.20 -10.32 -15.11
C GLU A 22 4.95 -9.53 -14.71
N LEU A 23 4.30 -8.94 -15.71
CA LEU A 23 2.93 -8.43 -15.58
C LEU A 23 1.96 -9.42 -16.23
N GLY A 24 1.22 -10.16 -15.39
CA GLY A 24 0.15 -11.07 -15.81
C GLY A 24 -1.10 -10.32 -16.30
N SER A 25 -2.29 -10.88 -16.08
CA SER A 25 -3.58 -10.27 -16.43
C SER A 25 -3.84 -8.97 -15.66
N SER A 26 -3.14 -7.91 -16.04
CA SER A 26 -3.08 -6.63 -15.34
C SER A 26 -3.42 -5.47 -16.27
N SER A 27 -3.85 -4.35 -15.70
CA SER A 27 -4.23 -3.15 -16.44
C SER A 27 -3.63 -1.91 -15.79
N ILE A 28 -3.20 -0.97 -16.63
CA ILE A 28 -2.68 0.33 -16.23
C ILE A 28 -3.51 1.38 -16.96
N GLU A 29 -4.05 2.33 -16.20
CA GLU A 29 -4.90 3.40 -16.70
C GLU A 29 -4.35 4.74 -16.19
N PHE A 30 -3.92 5.60 -17.13
CA PHE A 30 -3.67 7.00 -16.85
C PHE A 30 -4.94 7.79 -17.13
N ASN A 31 -5.52 8.37 -16.09
CA ASN A 31 -6.76 9.14 -16.18
C ASN A 31 -6.53 10.59 -16.63
N ASP A 32 -5.28 11.05 -16.65
CA ASP A 32 -4.92 12.43 -16.99
C ASP A 32 -3.42 12.52 -17.39
N LYS A 33 -2.63 13.46 -16.86
CA LYS A 33 -1.27 13.79 -17.35
C LYS A 33 -0.17 13.81 -16.27
N ASN A 34 1.07 13.70 -16.74
CA ASN A 34 2.30 13.79 -15.94
C ASN A 34 2.40 12.78 -14.79
N SER A 35 1.92 11.56 -15.00
CA SER A 35 1.92 10.52 -13.96
C SER A 35 2.85 9.37 -14.33
N SER A 36 3.42 8.72 -13.32
CA SER A 36 4.47 7.73 -13.54
C SER A 36 4.21 6.44 -12.78
N LEU A 37 4.46 5.32 -13.45
CA LEU A 37 4.58 4.00 -12.85
C LEU A 37 6.01 3.49 -13.02
N THR A 38 6.66 3.12 -11.93
CA THR A 38 7.96 2.44 -11.96
C THR A 38 7.86 1.10 -11.22
N VAL A 39 8.37 0.03 -11.83
CA VAL A 39 8.43 -1.31 -11.23
C VAL A 39 9.84 -1.86 -11.34
N GLY A 40 10.37 -2.29 -10.19
CA GLY A 40 11.69 -2.90 -10.05
C GLY A 40 11.80 -4.28 -10.67
N LYS A 41 12.88 -4.97 -10.32
CA LYS A 41 13.31 -6.27 -10.86
C LYS A 41 12.57 -7.43 -10.22
N ASN A 42 12.39 -8.50 -11.00
CA ASN A 42 11.98 -9.82 -10.53
C ASN A 42 10.63 -9.82 -9.79
N CYS A 43 9.72 -8.93 -10.19
CA CYS A 43 8.37 -8.90 -9.63
C CYS A 43 7.45 -9.85 -10.40
N ASN A 44 6.48 -10.43 -9.71
CA ASN A 44 5.36 -11.16 -10.32
C ASN A 44 4.07 -10.46 -9.93
N ILE A 45 3.48 -9.70 -10.87
CA ILE A 45 2.29 -8.90 -10.62
C ILE A 45 1.20 -9.34 -11.58
N SER A 46 0.20 -10.04 -11.06
CA SER A 46 -0.89 -10.59 -11.87
C SER A 46 -2.26 -10.15 -11.32
N SER A 47 -3.30 -10.23 -12.15
CA SER A 47 -4.68 -9.91 -11.74
C SER A 47 -4.81 -8.52 -11.11
N SER A 48 -4.09 -7.53 -11.64
CA SER A 48 -3.94 -6.21 -11.02
C SER A 48 -4.54 -5.07 -11.84
N ARG A 49 -4.99 -4.01 -11.15
CA ARG A 49 -5.42 -2.76 -11.78
C ARG A 49 -4.73 -1.57 -11.14
N PHE A 50 -4.04 -0.79 -11.96
CA PHE A 50 -3.42 0.48 -11.56
C PHE A 50 -4.13 1.63 -12.24
N ALA A 51 -4.65 2.58 -11.46
CA ALA A 51 -5.29 3.79 -11.96
C ALA A 51 -4.57 5.02 -11.41
N LEU A 52 -4.05 5.86 -12.30
CA LEU A 52 -3.22 7.02 -11.97
C LEU A 52 -3.89 8.32 -12.46
N GLY A 53 -4.25 9.21 -11.54
CA GLY A 53 -4.72 10.58 -11.85
C GLY A 53 -3.55 11.55 -12.11
N THR A 54 -3.82 12.83 -12.39
CA THR A 54 -2.78 13.84 -12.71
C THR A 54 -1.66 13.93 -11.68
N LYS A 55 -0.40 13.99 -12.14
CA LYS A 55 0.78 14.17 -11.29
C LYS A 55 0.81 13.17 -10.14
N SER A 56 0.47 11.93 -10.43
CA SER A 56 0.49 10.84 -9.46
C SER A 56 1.64 9.88 -9.73
N THR A 57 2.10 9.22 -8.68
CA THR A 57 3.27 8.33 -8.76
C THR A 57 2.97 7.00 -8.08
N LEU A 58 3.20 5.91 -8.81
CA LEU A 58 3.25 4.56 -8.26
C LEU A 58 4.65 4.01 -8.44
N LYS A 59 5.34 3.73 -7.33
CA LYS A 59 6.66 3.10 -7.32
C LYS A 59 6.58 1.75 -6.61
N ILE A 60 7.07 0.72 -7.27
CA ILE A 60 7.14 -0.66 -6.76
C ILE A 60 8.61 -1.09 -6.80
N GLY A 61 9.12 -1.56 -5.67
CA GLY A 61 10.49 -2.07 -5.54
C GLY A 61 10.71 -3.41 -6.25
N ASP A 62 11.81 -4.06 -5.90
CA ASP A 62 12.21 -5.34 -6.45
C ASP A 62 11.50 -6.51 -5.74
N ARG A 63 11.43 -7.67 -6.39
CA ARG A 63 11.01 -8.96 -5.80
C ARG A 63 9.62 -8.94 -5.17
N CYS A 64 8.73 -8.10 -5.67
CA CYS A 64 7.35 -8.02 -5.21
C CYS A 64 6.48 -9.07 -5.92
N ASN A 65 5.68 -9.81 -5.16
CA ASN A 65 4.71 -10.76 -5.67
C ASN A 65 3.30 -10.38 -5.17
N PHE A 66 2.44 -9.90 -6.07
CA PHE A 66 1.09 -9.53 -5.67
C PHE A 66 0.04 -9.48 -6.79
N GLY A 67 -1.22 -9.54 -6.36
CA GLY A 67 -2.36 -9.12 -7.16
C GLY A 67 -3.23 -8.14 -6.37
N GLY A 68 -3.79 -7.13 -7.05
CA GLY A 68 -4.61 -6.15 -6.37
C GLY A 68 -4.97 -4.91 -7.18
N THR A 69 -5.69 -3.99 -6.54
CA THR A 69 -6.07 -2.71 -7.13
C THR A 69 -5.37 -1.57 -6.39
N ILE A 70 -4.64 -0.74 -7.13
CA ILE A 70 -3.99 0.47 -6.62
C ILE A 70 -4.54 1.68 -7.36
N ILE A 71 -5.19 2.57 -6.63
CA ILE A 71 -5.73 3.83 -7.14
C ILE A 71 -4.93 4.97 -6.55
N VAL A 72 -4.24 5.71 -7.41
CA VAL A 72 -3.43 6.87 -7.05
C VAL A 72 -4.04 8.12 -7.68
N GLY A 73 -4.77 8.88 -6.88
CA GLY A 73 -5.46 10.11 -7.28
C GLY A 73 -4.49 11.25 -7.59
N ALA A 74 -5.06 12.40 -7.98
CA ALA A 74 -4.27 13.56 -8.36
C ALA A 74 -3.32 13.98 -7.23
N TYR A 75 -2.07 14.31 -7.58
CA TYR A 75 -1.01 14.74 -6.66
C TYR A 75 -0.70 13.75 -5.51
N SER A 76 -1.14 12.50 -5.63
CA SER A 76 -0.96 11.46 -4.61
C SER A 76 0.15 10.51 -5.03
N SER A 77 0.70 9.77 -4.07
CA SER A 77 1.72 8.76 -4.37
C SER A 77 1.54 7.48 -3.58
N VAL A 78 1.93 6.37 -4.18
CA VAL A 78 2.06 5.06 -3.51
C VAL A 78 3.47 4.55 -3.75
N THR A 79 4.19 4.25 -2.68
CA THR A 79 5.52 3.63 -2.73
C THR A 79 5.49 2.29 -2.01
N ILE A 80 5.90 1.24 -2.70
CA ILE A 80 6.06 -0.11 -2.15
C ILE A 80 7.55 -0.42 -2.19
N GLY A 81 8.09 -0.86 -1.05
CA GLY A 81 9.47 -1.32 -0.90
C GLY A 81 9.75 -2.61 -1.67
N ASN A 82 10.86 -3.25 -1.32
CA ASN A 82 11.24 -4.53 -1.90
C ASN A 82 10.57 -5.70 -1.16
N ASP A 83 10.55 -6.88 -1.79
CA ASP A 83 10.18 -8.13 -1.14
C ASP A 83 8.74 -8.16 -0.59
N LEU A 84 7.82 -7.34 -1.13
CA LEU A 84 6.42 -7.41 -0.77
C LEU A 84 5.82 -8.74 -1.25
N SER A 85 5.22 -9.49 -0.33
CA SER A 85 4.40 -10.65 -0.65
C SER A 85 2.93 -10.37 -0.33
N VAL A 86 2.04 -10.62 -1.30
CA VAL A 86 0.59 -10.49 -1.10
C VAL A 86 -0.10 -11.81 -1.39
N THR A 87 -0.87 -12.33 -0.42
CA THR A 87 -1.62 -13.57 -0.60
C THR A 87 -2.67 -13.41 -1.70
N LYS A 88 -3.56 -12.41 -1.59
CA LYS A 88 -4.57 -12.13 -2.62
C LYS A 88 -5.24 -10.78 -2.43
N ASN A 89 -5.44 -10.06 -3.54
CA ASN A 89 -6.34 -8.91 -3.63
C ASN A 89 -6.07 -7.81 -2.57
N MET A 90 -4.91 -7.20 -2.62
CA MET A 90 -4.67 -5.96 -1.88
C MET A 90 -5.42 -4.79 -2.54
N PHE A 91 -6.02 -3.91 -1.74
CA PHE A 91 -6.63 -2.67 -2.23
C PHE A 91 -5.99 -1.45 -1.59
N ILE A 92 -5.42 -0.56 -2.42
CA ILE A 92 -4.86 0.72 -1.99
C ILE A 92 -5.62 1.86 -2.67
N ARG A 93 -6.05 2.84 -1.88
CA ARG A 93 -6.58 4.11 -2.40
C ARG A 93 -5.89 5.29 -1.71
N ALA A 94 -5.04 5.98 -2.46
CA ALA A 94 -4.39 7.24 -2.11
C ALA A 94 -4.97 8.37 -2.95
N VAL A 95 -5.66 9.35 -2.36
CA VAL A 95 -6.30 10.46 -3.09
C VAL A 95 -6.28 11.74 -2.26
N GLU A 96 -6.61 12.88 -2.86
CA GLU A 96 -6.56 14.21 -2.22
C GLU A 96 -5.13 14.60 -1.77
N ALA A 97 -4.16 14.38 -2.65
CA ALA A 97 -2.74 14.73 -2.42
C ALA A 97 -2.10 14.05 -1.19
N THR A 98 -2.45 12.78 -0.96
CA THR A 98 -1.88 11.97 0.14
C THR A 98 -0.89 10.93 -0.36
N THR A 99 -0.11 10.39 0.56
CA THR A 99 0.84 9.31 0.29
C THR A 99 0.47 8.01 1.01
N VAL A 100 0.81 6.88 0.39
CA VAL A 100 0.89 5.56 1.06
C VAL A 100 2.29 5.02 0.86
N VAL A 101 2.95 4.68 1.96
CA VAL A 101 4.27 4.03 1.95
C VAL A 101 4.16 2.65 2.58
N ILE A 102 4.68 1.64 1.89
CA ILE A 102 4.86 0.29 2.41
C ILE A 102 6.35 -0.02 2.38
N GLY A 103 6.90 -0.40 3.52
CA GLY A 103 8.31 -0.77 3.69
C GLY A 103 8.70 -2.03 2.92
N ASN A 104 9.91 -2.49 3.18
CA ASN A 104 10.45 -3.73 2.65
C ASN A 104 9.89 -4.94 3.40
N ASP A 105 9.95 -6.11 2.76
CA ASP A 105 9.70 -7.43 3.38
C ASP A 105 8.36 -7.53 4.11
N CYS A 106 7.34 -6.86 3.59
CA CYS A 106 6.01 -6.91 4.18
C CYS A 106 5.23 -8.12 3.67
N LEU A 107 4.37 -8.65 4.53
CA LEU A 107 3.38 -9.67 4.17
C LEU A 107 1.98 -9.09 4.28
N ILE A 108 1.25 -9.06 3.17
CA ILE A 108 -0.13 -8.61 3.14
C ILE A 108 -1.01 -9.79 2.75
N ALA A 109 -1.92 -10.16 3.63
CA ALA A 109 -2.77 -11.30 3.42
C ALA A 109 -3.96 -10.96 2.51
N THR A 110 -5.02 -11.75 2.57
CA THR A 110 -6.16 -11.65 1.65
C THR A 110 -7.04 -10.45 1.94
N ASP A 111 -7.46 -9.71 0.91
CA ASP A 111 -8.47 -8.65 0.96
C ASP A 111 -8.15 -7.51 1.96
N VAL A 112 -6.86 -7.18 2.11
CA VAL A 112 -6.41 -6.06 2.95
C VAL A 112 -6.65 -4.72 2.26
N VAL A 113 -7.12 -3.73 3.02
CA VAL A 113 -7.48 -2.39 2.52
C VAL A 113 -6.63 -1.31 3.18
N LEU A 114 -5.98 -0.47 2.37
CA LEU A 114 -5.31 0.76 2.81
C LEU A 114 -6.00 1.97 2.16
N ARG A 115 -6.49 2.91 2.97
CA ARG A 115 -7.29 4.04 2.46
C ARG A 115 -7.01 5.35 3.17
N THR A 116 -6.46 6.31 2.43
CA THR A 116 -6.07 7.65 2.95
C THR A 116 -7.23 8.65 3.08
N THR A 117 -8.45 8.28 2.67
CA THR A 117 -9.61 9.16 2.60
C THR A 117 -10.88 8.53 3.14
N ASP A 118 -11.82 9.35 3.61
CA ASP A 118 -13.20 8.89 3.87
C ASP A 118 -14.06 8.92 2.61
N GLY A 119 -13.63 9.62 1.56
CA GLY A 119 -14.35 9.76 0.28
C GLY A 119 -15.38 10.90 0.25
N HIS A 120 -15.92 11.33 1.40
CA HIS A 120 -16.83 12.48 1.48
C HIS A 120 -16.44 13.40 2.65
N PRO A 121 -16.62 14.73 2.50
CA PRO A 121 -16.26 15.67 3.54
C PRO A 121 -17.25 15.64 4.71
N ILE A 122 -16.72 15.75 5.93
CA ILE A 122 -17.45 15.97 7.17
C ILE A 122 -17.07 17.37 7.66
N TYR A 123 -18.06 18.20 7.93
CA TYR A 123 -17.85 19.59 8.36
C TYR A 123 -18.23 19.78 9.82
N ASP A 124 -17.48 20.63 10.51
CA ASP A 124 -17.90 21.17 11.79
C ASP A 124 -19.09 22.11 11.58
N ARG A 125 -20.16 21.91 12.33
CA ARG A 125 -21.42 22.65 12.13
C ARG A 125 -21.30 24.13 12.47
N LYS A 126 -20.39 24.54 13.36
CA LYS A 126 -20.26 25.92 13.83
C LYS A 126 -19.30 26.72 12.95
N THR A 127 -18.11 26.17 12.73
CA THR A 127 -17.02 26.83 12.00
C THR A 127 -17.12 26.63 10.48
N ARG A 128 -17.88 25.62 10.02
CA ARG A 128 -17.96 25.17 8.62
C ARG A 128 -16.64 24.62 8.07
N GLU A 129 -15.67 24.33 8.94
CA GLU A 129 -14.40 23.74 8.55
C GLU A 129 -14.53 22.24 8.28
N ARG A 130 -13.80 21.73 7.28
CA ARG A 130 -13.72 20.29 7.01
C ARG A 130 -12.88 19.59 8.08
N LEU A 131 -13.48 18.64 8.79
CA LEU A 131 -12.89 17.88 9.91
C LEU A 131 -12.10 16.65 9.47
N ASN A 132 -12.45 16.03 8.35
CA ASN A 132 -11.91 14.74 7.93
C ASN A 132 -11.03 14.84 6.68
N LYS A 133 -10.10 15.78 6.67
CA LYS A 133 -9.09 15.86 5.61
C LYS A 133 -8.38 14.50 5.46
N SER A 134 -8.08 14.13 4.22
CA SER A 134 -7.31 12.92 3.92
C SER A 134 -5.93 13.01 4.55
N LYS A 135 -5.35 11.86 4.91
CA LYS A 135 -4.05 11.77 5.60
C LYS A 135 -3.28 10.55 5.13
N ASP A 136 -1.97 10.70 5.13
CA ASP A 136 -1.03 9.67 4.69
C ASP A 136 -1.11 8.38 5.52
N ILE A 137 -0.65 7.28 4.96
CA ILE A 137 -0.49 6.00 5.66
C ILE A 137 0.96 5.54 5.49
N ASN A 138 1.59 5.14 6.59
CA ASN A 138 2.96 4.63 6.59
C ASN A 138 2.99 3.23 7.20
N ILE A 139 3.46 2.24 6.45
CA ILE A 139 3.68 0.88 6.91
C ILE A 139 5.19 0.67 6.93
N GLY A 140 5.75 0.40 8.12
CA GLY A 140 7.17 0.14 8.30
C GLY A 140 7.62 -1.17 7.65
N ASP A 141 8.92 -1.41 7.70
CA ASP A 141 9.51 -2.65 7.19
C ASP A 141 9.03 -3.87 7.98
N HIS A 142 8.91 -5.00 7.29
CA HIS A 142 8.57 -6.28 7.89
C HIS A 142 7.27 -6.21 8.69
N VAL A 143 6.21 -5.65 8.11
CA VAL A 143 4.87 -5.64 8.71
C VAL A 143 4.02 -6.75 8.11
N TRP A 144 3.29 -7.45 8.96
CA TRP A 144 2.28 -8.41 8.55
C TRP A 144 0.87 -7.82 8.73
N LEU A 145 0.17 -7.60 7.61
CA LEU A 145 -1.25 -7.26 7.58
C LEU A 145 -2.07 -8.52 7.31
N ALA A 146 -2.71 -9.09 8.34
CA ALA A 146 -3.49 -10.32 8.19
C ALA A 146 -4.85 -10.10 7.52
N ASP A 147 -5.53 -11.21 7.18
CA ASP A 147 -6.69 -11.24 6.28
C ASP A 147 -7.75 -10.21 6.66
N GLN A 148 -8.24 -9.47 5.67
CA GLN A 148 -9.36 -8.53 5.79
C GLN A 148 -9.12 -7.41 6.81
N SER A 149 -7.87 -7.14 7.18
CA SER A 149 -7.54 -5.95 7.97
C SER A 149 -7.69 -4.68 7.13
N THR A 150 -8.10 -3.58 7.77
CA THR A 150 -8.31 -2.28 7.13
C THR A 150 -7.52 -1.22 7.86
N ILE A 151 -6.67 -0.50 7.12
CA ILE A 151 -5.83 0.59 7.61
C ILE A 151 -6.41 1.91 7.13
N LEU A 152 -6.83 2.76 8.08
CA LEU A 152 -7.41 4.06 7.78
C LEU A 152 -6.37 5.18 7.73
N LYS A 153 -6.77 6.29 7.12
CA LYS A 153 -6.00 7.51 6.96
C LYS A 153 -5.30 7.97 8.25
N GLY A 154 -4.06 8.41 8.11
CA GLY A 154 -3.27 9.00 9.20
C GLY A 154 -2.63 7.99 10.13
N VAL A 155 -2.63 6.69 9.77
CA VAL A 155 -2.04 5.62 10.57
C VAL A 155 -0.61 5.36 10.13
N THR A 156 0.28 5.24 11.11
CA THR A 156 1.60 4.63 10.99
C THR A 156 1.64 3.29 11.69
N ILE A 157 2.03 2.22 10.99
CA ILE A 157 2.30 0.90 11.59
C ILE A 157 3.82 0.73 11.66
N GLY A 158 4.33 0.58 12.87
CA GLY A 158 5.74 0.38 13.14
C GLY A 158 6.27 -0.95 12.61
N LYS A 159 7.57 -1.00 12.36
CA LYS A 159 8.25 -2.18 11.81
C LYS A 159 8.02 -3.45 12.64
N ALA A 160 8.15 -4.62 12.01
CA ALA A 160 8.02 -5.92 12.68
C ALA A 160 6.66 -6.15 13.40
N SER A 161 5.63 -5.38 13.04
CA SER A 161 4.32 -5.46 13.70
C SER A 161 3.34 -6.32 12.92
N VAL A 162 2.36 -6.87 13.65
CA VAL A 162 1.30 -7.71 13.11
C VAL A 162 -0.06 -7.07 13.36
N ILE A 163 -0.86 -6.93 12.29
CA ILE A 163 -2.26 -6.55 12.36
C ILE A 163 -3.11 -7.79 12.18
N GLY A 164 -3.88 -8.17 13.19
CA GLY A 164 -4.66 -9.41 13.15
C GLY A 164 -5.84 -9.36 12.19
N ILE A 165 -6.37 -10.55 11.89
CA ILE A 165 -7.47 -10.78 10.95
C ILE A 165 -8.68 -9.89 11.29
N LYS A 166 -9.30 -9.29 10.27
CA LYS A 166 -10.49 -8.44 10.35
C LYS A 166 -10.35 -7.21 11.26
N SER A 167 -9.12 -6.76 11.55
CA SER A 167 -8.90 -5.59 12.40
C SER A 167 -9.13 -4.27 11.66
N LEU A 168 -9.68 -3.28 12.35
CA LEU A 168 -9.83 -1.90 11.83
C LEU A 168 -8.86 -0.97 12.55
N VAL A 169 -7.77 -0.60 11.87
CA VAL A 169 -6.72 0.24 12.44
C VAL A 169 -7.05 1.70 12.22
N THR A 170 -7.27 2.41 13.33
CA THR A 170 -7.67 3.83 13.33
C THR A 170 -6.65 4.75 14.03
N LYS A 171 -5.59 4.17 14.58
CA LYS A 171 -4.50 4.85 15.29
C LYS A 171 -3.20 4.09 15.05
N ASP A 172 -2.08 4.80 15.26
CA ASP A 172 -0.74 4.25 15.10
C ASP A 172 -0.51 3.00 15.95
N ILE A 173 0.27 2.07 15.40
CA ILE A 173 0.73 0.86 16.06
C ILE A 173 2.26 0.97 16.21
N PRO A 174 2.82 0.87 17.43
CA PRO A 174 4.27 0.91 17.63
C PRO A 174 4.97 -0.29 16.99
N ASN A 175 6.29 -0.23 16.86
CA ASN A 175 7.11 -1.35 16.39
C ASN A 175 6.90 -2.61 17.25
N ASN A 176 7.15 -3.77 16.66
CA ASN A 176 7.21 -5.06 17.36
C ASN A 176 5.95 -5.32 18.21
N CYS A 177 4.78 -5.01 17.65
CA CYS A 177 3.50 -5.17 18.34
C CYS A 177 2.53 -6.06 17.55
N VAL A 178 1.69 -6.81 18.27
CA VAL A 178 0.45 -7.38 17.70
C VAL A 178 -0.72 -6.48 18.07
N ALA A 179 -1.49 -6.04 17.08
CA ALA A 179 -2.72 -5.29 17.28
C ALA A 179 -3.93 -6.00 16.64
N VAL A 180 -5.03 -6.08 17.38
CA VAL A 180 -6.25 -6.77 16.93
C VAL A 180 -7.52 -6.00 17.27
N GLY A 181 -8.61 -6.25 16.53
CA GLY A 181 -9.97 -5.82 16.88
C GLY A 181 -10.50 -4.62 16.09
N ILE A 182 -11.71 -4.17 16.45
CA ILE A 182 -12.42 -3.06 15.81
C ILE A 182 -12.94 -2.10 16.90
N PRO A 183 -12.31 -0.94 17.11
CA PRO A 183 -11.02 -0.53 16.54
C PRO A 183 -9.84 -1.33 17.13
N ALA A 184 -8.77 -1.49 16.35
CA ALA A 184 -7.61 -2.29 16.71
C ALA A 184 -6.88 -1.75 17.95
N ARG A 185 -6.40 -2.64 18.81
CA ARG A 185 -5.62 -2.33 20.02
C ARG A 185 -4.43 -3.28 20.12
N VAL A 186 -3.31 -2.76 20.61
CA VAL A 186 -2.12 -3.57 20.91
C VAL A 186 -2.47 -4.54 22.02
N VAL A 187 -2.28 -5.84 21.77
CA VAL A 187 -2.51 -6.94 22.72
C VAL A 187 -1.21 -7.63 23.13
N ARG A 188 -0.14 -7.44 22.36
CA ARG A 188 1.19 -7.97 22.64
C ARG A 188 2.25 -7.01 22.13
N LYS A 189 3.34 -6.87 22.88
CA LYS A 189 4.54 -6.12 22.54
C LYS A 189 5.74 -7.05 22.53
N GLU A 190 6.85 -6.56 22.00
CA GLU A 190 8.15 -7.27 21.95
C GLU A 190 8.00 -8.60 21.22
N ILE A 191 7.43 -8.53 20.01
CA ILE A 191 7.28 -9.65 19.10
C ILE A 191 8.07 -9.41 17.82
N VAL A 192 8.38 -10.51 17.15
CA VAL A 192 8.79 -10.58 15.75
C VAL A 192 7.93 -11.68 15.11
N TRP A 193 7.68 -11.57 13.81
CA TRP A 193 7.01 -12.61 13.04
C TRP A 193 7.97 -13.12 11.96
N GLU A 194 7.75 -14.31 11.43
CA GLU A 194 8.59 -14.91 10.39
C GLU A 194 7.72 -15.62 9.37
N HIS A 195 8.19 -15.72 8.13
CA HIS A 195 7.49 -16.41 7.04
C HIS A 195 7.33 -17.92 7.27
N GLY A 196 8.22 -18.51 8.06
CA GLY A 196 8.23 -19.93 8.36
C GLY A 196 9.05 -20.26 9.60
N PRO A 197 8.85 -21.46 10.17
CA PRO A 197 9.58 -21.87 11.36
C PRO A 197 11.08 -21.98 11.09
N GLY A 198 11.91 -21.49 12.01
CA GLY A 198 13.37 -21.65 11.98
C GLY A 198 14.12 -20.70 11.04
N HIS A 199 13.42 -19.79 10.37
CA HIS A 199 14.03 -18.66 9.66
C HIS A 199 13.98 -17.45 10.59
N PHE A 200 15.15 -16.87 10.89
CA PHE A 200 15.27 -15.73 11.78
C PHE A 200 15.86 -14.56 11.02
N SER A 201 15.09 -13.47 10.94
CA SER A 201 15.51 -12.22 10.35
C SER A 201 16.15 -11.37 11.44
N GLU A 202 17.45 -11.58 11.70
CA GLU A 202 18.22 -10.95 12.81
C GLU A 202 18.07 -9.42 12.90
N GLU A 203 17.75 -8.74 11.79
CA GLU A 203 17.47 -7.29 11.77
C GLU A 203 16.26 -6.86 12.62
N PHE A 204 15.29 -7.76 12.82
CA PHE A 204 14.01 -7.44 13.45
C PHE A 204 13.90 -7.89 14.91
N TYR A 205 14.85 -8.70 15.39
CA TYR A 205 15.01 -9.10 16.80
C TYR A 205 15.71 -8.00 17.62
#